data_AF-A0A9P3ZLX3-F1
#
_entry.id   AF-A0A9P3ZLX3-F1
#
_cell.length_a   1.000
_cell.length_b   1.000
_cell.length_c   1.000
_cell.angle_alpha   90.00
_cell.angle_beta   90.00
_cell.angle_gamma   90.00
#
_symmetry.space_group_name_H-M   'P 1'
#
loop_
_entity.id
_entity.type
_entity.pdbx_description
1 polymer ?
#
loop_
_entity_poly.entity_id
_entity_poly.type
_entity_poly.pdbx_seq_one_letter_code
_entity_poly.pdbx_strand_id
1 'polypeptide(L)'
;HVLLHHDWTAFKAAEARTLPLYPAFEEQSDGTLRAVIHYKDYEPTFEHYGVPPYIAGFNVSAIAYKTDKWNISRLDNSFQLSGVMMLDSTVDSEAEAERIVRLAEQKFAGNPGQVMFVIRDGGEQNDNSRFIPIASQNEGDWQALHEQAVSDIVVAHSWFRTLSGLEYASGFSAERILHEYEVALNTVILGEQAELTEPIRQLLTSVSGFDTSSLQIVNRPPTRSKPIYMKVWEARKADGLEYDPDDERQQAFLSEITKYNIRSIE
;
A
#
# COMPACT_ATOMS: atom_id res chain seq x y z
N HIS A 1 18.86 -18.93 23.49
CA HIS A 1 19.43 -18.69 22.15
C HIS A 1 18.33 -18.44 21.13
N VAL A 2 18.68 -17.82 20.01
CA VAL A 2 17.83 -17.62 18.82
C VAL A 2 18.26 -18.60 17.74
N LEU A 3 17.28 -19.24 17.10
CA LEU A 3 17.50 -20.14 15.97
C LEU A 3 17.30 -19.38 14.66
N LEU A 4 18.28 -19.51 13.77
CA LEU A 4 18.29 -18.95 12.43
C LEU A 4 18.22 -20.09 11.42
N HIS A 5 17.13 -20.13 10.66
CA HIS A 5 16.92 -21.07 9.58
C HIS A 5 16.32 -20.33 8.39
N HIS A 6 16.78 -20.66 7.18
CA HIS A 6 16.36 -19.98 5.95
C HIS A 6 14.99 -20.45 5.45
N ASP A 7 14.61 -21.70 5.77
CA ASP A 7 13.31 -22.28 5.40
C ASP A 7 12.69 -23.05 6.58
N TRP A 8 11.68 -22.48 7.23
CA TRP A 8 11.03 -23.11 8.36
C TRP A 8 10.14 -24.30 7.98
N THR A 9 9.79 -24.47 6.70
CA THR A 9 8.99 -25.62 6.24
C THR A 9 9.79 -26.92 6.16
N ALA A 10 11.11 -26.82 5.93
CA ALA A 10 12.05 -27.94 5.88
C ALA A 10 12.99 -27.98 7.10
N PHE A 11 12.56 -27.42 8.24
CA PHE A 11 13.41 -27.21 9.41
C PHE A 11 14.02 -28.51 9.96
N LYS A 12 15.34 -28.49 10.18
CA LYS A 12 16.06 -29.49 10.97
C LYS A 12 16.98 -28.80 11.97
N ALA A 13 16.88 -29.21 13.24
CA ALA A 13 17.64 -28.59 14.33
C ALA A 13 19.17 -28.61 14.11
N ALA A 14 19.71 -29.66 13.47
CA ALA A 14 21.14 -29.78 13.19
C ALA A 14 21.64 -28.81 12.09
N GLU A 15 20.76 -28.33 11.22
CA GLU A 15 21.07 -27.40 10.12
C GLU A 15 20.81 -25.94 10.53
N ALA A 16 20.13 -25.71 11.65
CA ALA A 16 19.83 -24.39 12.17
C ALA A 16 21.06 -23.76 12.85
N ARG A 17 21.38 -22.51 12.47
CA ARG A 17 22.40 -21.74 13.18
C ARG A 17 21.79 -21.22 14.48
N THR A 18 22.55 -21.28 15.56
CA THR A 18 22.11 -20.83 16.87
C THR A 18 22.99 -19.67 17.31
N LEU A 19 22.39 -18.60 17.81
CA LEU A 19 23.10 -17.45 18.36
C LEU A 19 22.58 -17.11 19.77
N PRO A 20 23.44 -16.64 20.68
CA PRO A 20 23.01 -16.22 22.00
C PRO A 20 22.19 -14.93 21.92
N LEU A 21 21.32 -14.72 22.91
CA LEU A 21 20.67 -13.43 23.12
C LEU A 21 21.65 -12.51 23.85
N TYR A 22 21.74 -11.24 23.42
CA TYR A 22 22.45 -10.20 24.18
C TYR A 22 21.91 -10.15 25.62
N PRO A 23 22.76 -10.07 26.67
CA PRO A 23 24.16 -9.65 26.66
C PRO A 23 25.21 -10.75 26.43
N ALA A 24 24.81 -12.00 26.17
CA ALA A 24 25.76 -13.06 25.91
C ALA A 24 26.31 -13.00 24.48
N PHE A 25 27.60 -13.27 24.33
CA PHE A 25 28.31 -13.34 23.05
C PHE A 25 28.97 -14.70 22.89
N GLU A 26 28.95 -15.23 21.67
CA GLU A 26 29.61 -16.49 21.33
C GLU A 26 30.53 -16.31 20.12
N GLU A 27 31.72 -16.90 20.20
CA GLU A 27 32.68 -16.92 19.10
C GLU A 27 32.19 -17.86 17.99
N GLN A 28 32.25 -17.38 16.77
CA GLN A 28 31.89 -18.12 15.58
C GLN A 28 33.13 -18.69 14.89
N SER A 29 32.94 -19.60 13.94
CA SER A 29 34.04 -20.24 13.19
C SER A 29 34.94 -19.27 12.41
N ASP A 30 34.49 -18.04 12.18
CA ASP A 30 35.24 -16.96 11.53
C ASP A 30 35.99 -16.05 12.50
N GLY A 31 36.01 -16.38 13.80
CA GLY A 31 36.63 -15.60 14.87
C GLY A 31 35.84 -14.37 15.31
N THR A 32 34.61 -14.18 14.83
CA THR A 32 33.74 -13.07 15.26
C THR A 32 32.94 -13.44 16.50
N LEU A 33 32.75 -12.48 17.41
CA LEU A 33 31.78 -12.59 18.50
C LEU A 33 30.42 -12.13 18.02
N ARG A 34 29.39 -12.98 18.16
CA ARG A 34 28.03 -12.67 17.70
C ARG A 34 27.00 -12.85 18.82
N ALA A 35 26.01 -11.97 18.80
CA ALA A 35 24.82 -12.00 19.64
C ALA A 35 23.62 -11.52 18.82
N VAL A 36 22.42 -11.94 19.21
CA VAL A 36 21.16 -11.42 18.66
C VAL A 36 20.53 -10.49 19.68
N ILE A 37 20.12 -9.32 19.20
CA ILE A 37 19.28 -8.38 19.94
C ILE A 37 17.86 -8.63 19.46
N HIS A 38 17.00 -9.04 20.39
CA HIS A 38 15.59 -9.26 20.12
C HIS A 38 14.78 -8.14 20.76
N TYR A 39 14.38 -7.18 19.93
CA TYR A 39 13.53 -6.07 20.33
C TYR A 39 12.07 -6.44 20.10
N LYS A 40 11.24 -6.27 21.14
CA LYS A 40 9.81 -6.50 21.06
C LYS A 40 9.07 -5.57 22.02
N ASP A 41 7.83 -5.26 21.67
CA ASP A 41 6.91 -4.61 22.59
C ASP A 41 6.54 -5.55 23.73
N TYR A 42 6.26 -4.96 24.88
CA TYR A 42 5.75 -5.70 26.01
C TYR A 42 4.33 -6.17 25.72
N GLU A 43 4.15 -7.48 25.69
CA GLU A 43 2.85 -8.10 25.48
C GLU A 43 2.65 -9.20 26.55
N PRO A 44 1.71 -9.02 27.50
CA PRO A 44 1.51 -9.95 28.62
C PRO A 44 1.22 -11.39 28.20
N THR A 45 0.57 -11.59 27.05
CA THR A 45 0.13 -12.90 26.60
C THR A 45 1.14 -13.63 25.71
N PHE A 46 2.20 -12.94 25.27
CA PHE A 46 3.20 -13.51 24.36
C PHE A 46 4.62 -13.44 24.93
N GLU A 47 5.22 -14.61 25.12
CA GLU A 47 6.56 -14.72 25.72
C GLU A 47 7.70 -14.36 24.74
N HIS A 48 7.58 -14.74 23.47
CA HIS A 48 8.70 -14.64 22.52
C HIS A 48 8.57 -13.53 21.49
N TYR A 49 7.37 -13.12 21.11
CA TYR A 49 7.14 -12.10 20.09
C TYR A 49 6.15 -11.05 20.59
N GLY A 50 6.24 -9.84 20.03
CA GLY A 50 5.23 -8.80 20.25
C GLY A 50 4.02 -9.02 19.35
N VAL A 51 2.96 -8.24 19.61
CA VAL A 51 1.79 -8.17 18.75
C VAL A 51 1.92 -6.90 17.89
N PRO A 52 1.79 -7.01 16.55
CA PRO A 52 1.87 -5.82 15.71
C PRO A 52 0.74 -4.85 16.05
N PRO A 53 1.00 -3.53 16.18
CA PRO A 53 -0.03 -2.54 16.51
C PRO A 53 -1.22 -2.55 15.54
N TYR A 54 -0.97 -2.88 14.27
CA TYR A 54 -1.97 -2.93 13.21
C TYR A 54 -2.75 -4.27 13.13
N ILE A 55 -2.68 -5.14 14.15
CA ILE A 55 -3.35 -6.45 14.13
C ILE A 55 -4.86 -6.36 13.83
N ALA A 56 -5.53 -5.30 14.28
CA ALA A 56 -6.94 -5.04 13.98
C ALA A 56 -7.19 -4.83 12.47
N GLY A 57 -6.19 -4.39 11.72
CA GLY A 57 -6.24 -4.12 10.28
C GLY A 57 -6.07 -5.34 9.38
N PHE A 58 -5.82 -6.54 9.92
CA PHE A 58 -5.58 -7.75 9.11
C PHE A 58 -6.79 -8.12 8.24
N ASN A 59 -7.98 -8.17 8.86
CA ASN A 59 -9.21 -8.52 8.15
C ASN A 59 -9.57 -7.45 7.12
N VAL A 60 -9.34 -6.18 7.46
CA VAL A 60 -9.58 -5.04 6.58
C VAL A 60 -8.66 -5.08 5.35
N SER A 61 -7.38 -5.39 5.56
CA SER A 61 -6.41 -5.57 4.48
C SER A 61 -6.80 -6.73 3.56
N ALA A 62 -7.31 -7.82 4.13
CA ALA A 62 -7.83 -8.95 3.37
C ALA A 62 -9.08 -8.58 2.55
N ILE A 63 -9.93 -7.69 3.06
CA ILE A 63 -11.09 -7.16 2.31
C ILE A 63 -10.59 -6.35 1.10
N ALA A 64 -9.69 -5.38 1.31
CA ALA A 64 -9.14 -4.56 0.22
C ALA A 64 -8.50 -5.44 -0.88
N TYR A 65 -7.69 -6.42 -0.51
CA TYR A 65 -7.10 -7.36 -1.45
C TYR A 65 -8.15 -8.19 -2.22
N LYS A 66 -9.18 -8.69 -1.53
CA LYS A 66 -10.22 -9.51 -2.16
C LYS A 66 -11.10 -8.70 -3.11
N THR A 67 -11.41 -7.45 -2.77
CA THR A 67 -12.19 -6.57 -3.65
C THR A 67 -11.40 -6.20 -4.91
N ASP A 68 -10.09 -5.92 -4.79
CA ASP A 68 -9.21 -5.73 -5.94
C ASP A 68 -9.14 -6.98 -6.82
N LYS A 69 -8.92 -8.15 -6.21
CA LYS A 69 -8.90 -9.42 -6.93
C LYS A 69 -10.23 -9.70 -7.61
N TRP A 70 -11.35 -9.37 -6.97
CA TRP A 70 -12.67 -9.51 -7.56
C TRP A 70 -12.84 -8.59 -8.77
N ASN A 71 -12.39 -7.34 -8.68
CA ASN A 71 -12.40 -6.39 -9.80
C ASN A 71 -11.54 -6.87 -10.98
N ILE A 72 -10.33 -7.37 -10.71
CA ILE A 72 -9.44 -7.95 -11.75
C ILE A 72 -10.10 -9.18 -12.37
N SER A 73 -10.57 -10.11 -11.55
CA SER A 73 -11.26 -11.32 -12.02
C SER A 73 -12.49 -10.97 -12.84
N ARG A 74 -13.21 -9.89 -12.49
CA ARG A 74 -14.32 -9.39 -13.28
C ARG A 74 -13.83 -8.85 -14.61
N LEU A 75 -12.79 -8.03 -14.66
CA LEU A 75 -12.25 -7.53 -15.94
C LEU A 75 -11.86 -8.70 -16.86
N ASP A 76 -11.08 -9.65 -16.33
CA ASP A 76 -10.60 -10.83 -17.06
C ASP A 76 -11.74 -11.76 -17.51
N ASN A 77 -12.77 -11.93 -16.68
CA ASN A 77 -13.89 -12.86 -16.92
C ASN A 77 -15.21 -12.13 -17.23
N SER A 78 -15.17 -10.87 -17.65
CA SER A 78 -16.36 -10.05 -17.98
C SER A 78 -16.96 -10.47 -19.32
N PHE A 79 -17.21 -11.76 -19.47
CA PHE A 79 -18.15 -12.27 -20.44
C PHE A 79 -19.56 -11.99 -19.91
N GLN A 80 -19.99 -10.74 -20.01
CA GLN A 80 -21.37 -10.40 -19.69
C GLN A 80 -22.23 -10.85 -20.86
N LEU A 81 -22.96 -11.94 -20.64
CA LEU A 81 -24.01 -12.36 -21.56
C LEU A 81 -25.02 -11.20 -21.64
N SER A 82 -25.06 -10.52 -22.77
CA SER A 82 -25.96 -9.41 -23.07
C SER A 82 -27.42 -9.86 -23.18
N GLY A 83 -27.65 -11.15 -23.42
CA GLY A 83 -28.99 -11.73 -23.39
C GLY A 83 -29.04 -13.15 -23.94
N VAL A 84 -30.21 -13.75 -23.84
CA VAL A 84 -30.53 -15.04 -24.47
C VAL A 84 -31.45 -14.78 -25.65
N MET A 85 -31.05 -15.21 -26.84
CA MET A 85 -31.89 -15.23 -28.03
C MET A 85 -32.60 -16.58 -28.11
N MET A 86 -33.92 -16.56 -27.94
CA MET A 86 -34.75 -17.73 -28.20
C MET A 86 -35.10 -17.73 -29.69
N LEU A 87 -34.76 -18.79 -30.41
CA LEU A 87 -35.12 -18.98 -31.82
C LEU A 87 -36.20 -20.07 -31.92
N ASP A 88 -37.29 -19.74 -32.60
CA ASP A 88 -38.40 -20.66 -32.86
C ASP A 88 -38.16 -21.32 -34.23
N SER A 89 -37.62 -22.54 -34.25
CA SER A 89 -37.35 -23.26 -35.51
C SER A 89 -37.49 -24.76 -35.33
N THR A 90 -38.18 -25.41 -36.26
CA THR A 90 -38.19 -26.88 -36.41
C THR A 90 -36.83 -27.33 -36.94
N VAL A 91 -36.08 -28.09 -36.14
CA VAL A 91 -34.75 -28.59 -36.53
C VAL A 91 -34.86 -30.08 -36.81
N ASP A 92 -34.64 -30.47 -38.07
CA ASP A 92 -34.73 -31.86 -38.49
C ASP A 92 -33.39 -32.62 -38.34
N SER A 93 -32.28 -31.91 -38.09
CA SER A 93 -30.95 -32.52 -37.88
C SER A 93 -29.98 -31.63 -37.09
N GLU A 94 -29.01 -32.26 -36.41
CA GLU A 94 -27.95 -31.55 -35.65
C GLU A 94 -27.12 -30.61 -36.53
N ALA A 95 -26.87 -30.99 -37.79
CA ALA A 95 -26.19 -30.16 -38.78
C ALA A 95 -26.99 -28.89 -39.17
N GLU A 96 -28.30 -28.94 -39.07
CA GLU A 96 -29.17 -27.77 -39.33
C GLU A 96 -29.20 -26.81 -38.15
N ALA A 97 -29.23 -27.33 -36.92
CA ALA A 97 -29.03 -26.52 -35.70
C ALA A 97 -27.70 -25.76 -35.75
N GLU A 98 -26.58 -26.42 -36.09
CA GLU A 98 -25.27 -25.76 -36.18
C GLU A 98 -25.25 -24.62 -37.21
N ARG A 99 -25.92 -24.81 -38.36
CA ARG A 99 -26.01 -23.77 -39.39
C ARG A 99 -26.79 -22.55 -38.91
N ILE A 100 -27.90 -22.76 -38.20
CA ILE A 100 -28.73 -21.68 -37.64
C ILE A 100 -27.93 -20.88 -36.60
N VAL A 101 -27.19 -21.57 -35.72
CA VAL A 101 -26.32 -20.93 -34.72
C VAL A 101 -25.23 -20.11 -35.41
N ARG A 102 -24.52 -20.67 -36.39
CA ARG A 102 -23.47 -19.94 -37.15
C ARG A 102 -24.00 -18.73 -37.90
N LEU A 103 -25.18 -18.84 -38.52
CA LEU A 103 -25.81 -17.73 -39.23
C LEU A 103 -26.21 -16.62 -38.26
N ALA A 104 -26.71 -16.98 -37.08
CA ALA A 104 -27.03 -16.03 -36.03
C ALA A 104 -25.76 -15.33 -35.51
N GLU A 105 -24.69 -16.06 -35.21
CA GLU A 105 -23.39 -15.49 -34.81
C GLU A 105 -22.83 -14.50 -35.85
N GLN A 106 -22.95 -14.82 -37.14
CA GLN A 106 -22.53 -13.93 -38.24
C GLN A 106 -23.41 -12.69 -38.38
N LYS A 107 -24.73 -12.82 -38.16
CA LYS A 107 -25.69 -11.72 -38.30
C LYS A 107 -25.64 -10.74 -37.13
N PHE A 108 -25.27 -11.22 -35.94
CA PHE A 108 -25.05 -10.41 -34.74
C PHE A 108 -23.57 -9.98 -34.57
N ALA A 109 -22.85 -9.81 -35.69
CA ALA A 109 -21.44 -9.44 -35.72
C ALA A 109 -21.15 -8.15 -34.94
N GLY A 110 -20.44 -8.32 -33.83
CA GLY A 110 -19.92 -7.24 -32.98
C GLY A 110 -19.13 -7.79 -31.81
N ASN A 111 -19.65 -8.83 -31.13
CA ASN A 111 -18.95 -9.60 -30.09
C ASN A 111 -19.51 -11.04 -30.06
N PRO A 112 -19.01 -11.95 -30.91
CA PRO A 112 -19.42 -13.35 -30.91
C PRO A 112 -19.13 -13.96 -29.52
N GLY A 113 -20.18 -14.33 -28.80
CA GLY A 113 -20.11 -14.85 -27.43
C GLY A 113 -21.07 -14.19 -26.45
N GLN A 114 -21.38 -12.90 -26.61
CA GLN A 114 -22.20 -12.19 -25.62
C GLN A 114 -23.70 -12.53 -25.67
N VAL A 115 -24.18 -13.32 -26.63
CA VAL A 115 -25.59 -13.73 -26.70
C VAL A 115 -25.67 -15.25 -26.76
N MET A 116 -26.38 -15.87 -25.83
CA MET A 116 -26.63 -17.31 -25.87
C MET A 116 -27.84 -17.59 -26.77
N PHE A 117 -27.71 -18.51 -27.72
CA PHE A 117 -28.80 -18.93 -28.58
C PHE A 117 -29.43 -20.22 -28.05
N VAL A 118 -30.75 -20.21 -27.87
CA VAL A 118 -31.53 -21.38 -27.47
C VAL A 118 -32.59 -21.63 -28.53
N ILE A 119 -32.53 -22.79 -29.16
CA ILE A 119 -33.53 -23.20 -30.15
C ILE A 119 -34.67 -23.91 -29.42
N ARG A 120 -35.90 -23.47 -29.66
CA ARG A 120 -37.11 -24.12 -29.16
C ARG A 120 -37.92 -24.63 -30.35
N ASP A 121 -38.40 -25.86 -30.23
CA ASP A 121 -39.36 -26.43 -31.17
C ASP A 121 -40.75 -25.87 -30.85
N GLY A 122 -41.20 -24.89 -31.63
CA GLY A 122 -42.52 -24.28 -31.51
C GLY A 122 -43.42 -24.73 -32.66
N GLY A 123 -44.67 -25.06 -32.30
CA GLY A 123 -45.67 -25.51 -33.25
C GLY A 123 -45.94 -24.48 -34.35
N GLU A 124 -46.14 -24.99 -35.55
CA GLU A 124 -46.47 -24.26 -36.78
C GLU A 124 -47.60 -23.25 -36.54
N GLN A 125 -47.28 -21.95 -36.37
CA GLN A 125 -48.03 -20.81 -36.94
C GLN A 125 -47.61 -19.41 -36.47
N ASN A 126 -46.62 -19.23 -35.57
CA ASN A 126 -46.07 -17.89 -35.29
C ASN A 126 -44.61 -17.95 -34.88
N ASP A 127 -43.75 -17.12 -35.50
CA ASP A 127 -42.36 -16.90 -35.08
C ASP A 127 -42.35 -16.20 -33.71
N ASN A 128 -42.13 -16.97 -32.64
CA ASN A 128 -42.06 -16.45 -31.28
C ASN A 128 -40.61 -16.15 -30.85
N SER A 129 -39.69 -15.98 -31.81
CA SER A 129 -38.30 -15.66 -31.51
C SER A 129 -38.22 -14.37 -30.71
N ARG A 130 -37.58 -14.42 -29.54
CA ARG A 130 -37.50 -13.28 -28.62
C ARG A 130 -36.12 -13.16 -28.01
N PHE A 131 -35.66 -11.92 -27.94
CA PHE A 131 -34.46 -11.57 -27.19
C PHE A 131 -34.84 -11.27 -25.74
N ILE A 132 -34.25 -12.02 -24.80
CA ILE A 132 -34.38 -11.79 -23.36
C ILE A 132 -33.09 -11.10 -22.91
N PRO A 133 -33.09 -9.78 -22.65
CA PRO A 133 -31.90 -9.10 -22.15
C PRO A 133 -31.57 -9.60 -20.74
N ILE A 134 -30.29 -9.87 -20.47
CA ILE A 134 -29.80 -10.05 -19.11
C ILE A 134 -29.28 -8.70 -18.65
N ALA A 135 -29.99 -8.04 -17.74
CA ALA A 135 -29.52 -6.81 -17.15
C ALA A 135 -28.34 -7.13 -16.21
N SER A 136 -27.15 -6.67 -16.56
CA SER A 136 -25.99 -6.71 -15.67
C SER A 136 -25.90 -5.41 -14.87
N GLN A 137 -26.69 -5.30 -13.80
CA GLN A 137 -26.56 -4.20 -12.84
C GLN A 137 -25.51 -4.55 -11.78
N ASN A 138 -24.23 -4.36 -12.13
CA ASN A 138 -23.11 -4.63 -11.21
C ASN A 138 -22.17 -3.41 -11.09
N GLU A 139 -22.63 -2.21 -11.38
CA GLU A 139 -21.78 -1.01 -11.34
C GLU A 139 -21.53 -0.60 -9.88
N GLY A 140 -20.26 -0.58 -9.46
CA GLY A 140 -19.88 -0.19 -8.09
C GLY A 140 -19.96 -1.29 -7.03
N ASP A 141 -20.18 -2.55 -7.41
CA ASP A 141 -20.10 -3.69 -6.48
C ASP A 141 -18.78 -3.63 -5.71
N TRP A 142 -18.88 -3.50 -4.38
CA TRP A 142 -17.76 -3.42 -3.44
C TRP A 142 -16.92 -2.15 -3.45
N GLN A 143 -17.24 -1.13 -4.25
CA GLN A 143 -16.47 0.14 -4.22
C GLN A 143 -16.52 0.78 -2.83
N ALA A 144 -17.72 0.94 -2.26
CA ALA A 144 -17.88 1.52 -0.93
C ALA A 144 -17.18 0.68 0.17
N LEU A 145 -17.24 -0.66 0.05
CA LEU A 145 -16.54 -1.56 0.97
C LEU A 145 -15.03 -1.43 0.83
N HIS A 146 -14.51 -1.31 -0.39
CA HIS A 146 -13.08 -1.12 -0.65
C HIS A 146 -12.59 0.24 -0.12
N GLU A 147 -13.32 1.33 -0.40
CA GLU A 147 -12.99 2.66 0.12
C GLU A 147 -13.01 2.71 1.65
N GLN A 148 -14.00 2.07 2.27
CA GLN A 148 -14.03 1.93 3.72
C GLN A 148 -12.83 1.12 4.23
N ALA A 149 -12.51 -0.01 3.59
CA ALA A 149 -11.38 -0.84 3.99
C ALA A 149 -10.03 -0.08 3.90
N VAL A 150 -9.83 0.71 2.84
CA VAL A 150 -8.63 1.56 2.71
C VAL A 150 -8.54 2.58 3.85
N SER A 151 -9.66 3.18 4.24
CA SER A 151 -9.71 4.10 5.40
C SER A 151 -9.42 3.39 6.72
N ASP A 152 -10.02 2.22 6.94
CA ASP A 152 -9.85 1.43 8.17
C ASP A 152 -8.41 0.90 8.31
N ILE A 153 -7.70 0.65 7.19
CA ILE A 153 -6.26 0.33 7.22
C ILE A 153 -5.46 1.48 7.80
N VAL A 154 -5.69 2.73 7.37
CA VAL A 154 -4.96 3.89 7.89
C VAL A 154 -5.21 4.08 9.39
N VAL A 155 -6.45 3.88 9.82
CA VAL A 155 -6.84 3.92 11.25
C VAL A 155 -6.15 2.82 12.04
N ALA A 156 -6.10 1.58 11.52
CA ALA A 156 -5.44 0.47 12.19
C ALA A 156 -3.94 0.70 12.40
N HIS A 157 -3.29 1.48 11.54
CA HIS A 157 -1.89 1.88 11.69
C HIS A 157 -1.70 3.14 12.55
N SER A 158 -2.78 3.71 13.09
CA SER A 158 -2.77 5.01 13.80
C SER A 158 -2.06 6.10 13.00
N TRP A 159 -2.27 6.09 11.67
CA TRP A 159 -1.61 7.01 10.76
C TRP A 159 -2.55 8.11 10.27
N PHE A 160 -1.95 9.15 9.69
CA PHE A 160 -2.66 10.35 9.24
C PHE A 160 -3.14 10.17 7.80
N ARG A 161 -4.41 10.51 7.58
CA ARG A 161 -5.08 10.33 6.27
C ARG A 161 -4.36 11.08 5.16
N THR A 162 -4.05 12.37 5.33
CA THR A 162 -3.40 13.13 4.24
C THR A 162 -1.98 12.66 3.96
N LEU A 163 -1.26 12.23 5.00
CA LEU A 163 0.10 11.70 4.85
C LEU A 163 0.14 10.32 4.19
N SER A 164 -0.99 9.59 4.18
CA SER A 164 -1.15 8.33 3.44
C SER A 164 -1.50 8.53 1.96
N GLY A 165 -1.63 9.78 1.49
CA GLY A 165 -2.06 10.09 0.12
C GLY A 165 -3.57 10.05 -0.09
N LEU A 166 -4.35 9.80 0.97
CA LEU A 166 -5.80 9.85 0.92
C LEU A 166 -6.29 11.28 1.15
N GLU A 167 -7.13 11.74 0.24
CA GLU A 167 -7.77 13.06 0.37
C GLU A 167 -8.95 13.02 1.35
N TYR A 168 -9.26 14.18 1.91
CA TYR A 168 -10.54 14.42 2.57
C TYR A 168 -11.57 14.91 1.54
N ALA A 169 -12.85 14.84 1.88
CA ALA A 169 -13.92 15.39 1.05
C ALA A 169 -13.75 16.89 0.71
N SER A 170 -12.98 17.63 1.51
CA SER A 170 -12.64 19.04 1.26
C SER A 170 -11.48 19.26 0.26
N GLY A 171 -10.93 18.19 -0.33
CA GLY A 171 -9.85 18.25 -1.32
C GLY A 171 -8.45 18.46 -0.70
N PHE A 172 -7.47 18.83 -1.53
CA PHE A 172 -6.08 19.07 -1.12
C PHE A 172 -5.91 20.37 -0.31
N SER A 173 -5.09 20.33 0.75
CA SER A 173 -4.66 21.53 1.49
C SER A 173 -3.23 21.35 1.99
N ALA A 174 -2.34 22.23 1.53
CA ALA A 174 -0.93 22.22 1.93
C ALA A 174 -0.75 22.54 3.42
N GLU A 175 -1.53 23.48 3.96
CA GLU A 175 -1.48 23.86 5.38
C GLU A 175 -1.85 22.68 6.29
N ARG A 176 -2.89 21.93 5.92
CA ARG A 176 -3.30 20.73 6.66
C ARG A 176 -2.24 19.64 6.61
N ILE A 177 -1.60 19.42 5.46
CA ILE A 177 -0.52 18.43 5.34
C ILE A 177 0.65 18.79 6.25
N LEU A 178 1.05 20.07 6.28
CA LEU A 178 2.12 20.55 7.17
C LEU A 178 1.74 20.37 8.64
N HIS A 179 0.50 20.70 9.01
CA HIS A 179 0.02 20.54 10.37
C HIS A 179 -0.10 19.06 10.79
N GLU A 180 -0.70 18.19 9.96
CA GLU A 180 -0.77 16.75 10.23
C GLU A 180 0.63 16.13 10.33
N TYR A 181 1.58 16.57 9.50
CA TYR A 181 2.98 16.15 9.61
C TYR A 181 3.62 16.58 10.93
N GLU A 182 3.40 17.82 11.38
CA GLU A 182 3.92 18.30 12.65
C GLU A 182 3.33 17.52 13.83
N VAL A 183 2.04 17.19 13.79
CA VAL A 183 1.43 16.30 14.79
C VAL A 183 2.05 14.91 14.72
N ALA A 184 2.11 14.30 13.53
CA ALA A 184 2.70 12.97 13.33
C ALA A 184 4.15 12.89 13.84
N LEU A 185 4.93 13.93 13.57
CA LEU A 185 6.31 14.04 14.03
C LEU A 185 6.39 13.95 15.55
N ASN A 186 5.59 14.76 16.24
CA ASN A 186 5.64 14.89 17.70
C ASN A 186 4.95 13.74 18.45
N THR A 187 3.94 13.10 17.87
CA THR A 187 3.15 12.07 18.58
C THR A 187 3.50 10.65 18.22
N VAL A 188 4.03 10.39 17.01
CA VAL A 188 4.34 9.04 16.53
C VAL A 188 5.83 8.93 16.21
N ILE A 189 6.31 9.70 15.22
CA ILE A 189 7.63 9.50 14.62
C ILE A 189 8.76 9.62 15.65
N LEU A 190 8.76 10.66 16.48
CA LEU A 190 9.82 10.84 17.48
C LEU A 190 9.82 9.73 18.56
N GLY A 191 8.64 9.21 18.92
CA GLY A 191 8.49 8.09 19.84
C GLY A 191 9.11 6.81 19.26
N GLU A 192 8.66 6.42 18.07
CA GLU A 192 9.17 5.26 17.34
C GLU A 192 10.69 5.35 17.07
N GLN A 193 11.19 6.55 16.74
CA GLN A 193 12.61 6.80 16.57
C GLN A 193 13.41 6.59 17.85
N ALA A 194 12.88 7.03 19.00
CA ALA A 194 13.51 6.80 20.29
C ALA A 194 13.51 5.31 20.63
N GLU A 195 12.39 4.62 20.40
CA GLU A 195 12.26 3.17 20.60
C GLU A 195 13.28 2.35 19.80
N LEU A 196 13.55 2.74 18.55
CA LEU A 196 14.58 2.10 17.73
C LEU A 196 16.01 2.51 18.11
N THR A 197 16.23 3.77 18.48
CA THR A 197 17.59 4.31 18.70
C THR A 197 18.13 3.97 20.08
N GLU A 198 17.28 3.89 21.10
CA GLU A 198 17.68 3.70 22.49
C GLU A 198 18.37 2.35 22.73
N PRO A 199 17.87 1.20 22.24
CA PRO A 199 18.57 -0.07 22.34
C PRO A 199 19.95 -0.05 21.66
N ILE A 200 20.06 0.66 20.53
CA ILE A 200 21.31 0.80 19.78
C ILE A 200 22.33 1.61 20.60
N ARG A 201 21.90 2.73 21.19
CA ARG A 201 22.76 3.54 22.08
C ARG A 201 23.26 2.74 23.28
N GLN A 202 22.34 2.04 23.95
CA GLN A 202 22.67 1.22 25.12
C GLN A 202 23.68 0.13 24.78
N LEU A 203 23.47 -0.57 23.65
CA LEU A 203 24.40 -1.57 23.14
C LEU A 203 25.77 -0.99 22.81
N LEU A 204 25.81 0.11 22.05
CA LEU A 204 27.08 0.73 21.66
C LEU A 204 27.83 1.20 22.91
N THR A 205 27.14 1.85 23.85
CA THR A 205 27.75 2.29 25.11
C THR A 205 28.29 1.11 25.91
N SER A 206 27.52 0.01 26.03
CA SER A 206 27.93 -1.15 26.83
C SER A 206 29.08 -1.95 26.22
N VAL A 207 29.10 -2.09 24.88
CA VAL A 207 30.09 -2.93 24.18
C VAL A 207 31.36 -2.15 23.84
N SER A 208 31.23 -0.89 23.39
CA SER A 208 32.36 -0.09 22.90
C SER A 208 32.87 0.94 23.90
N GLY A 209 32.07 1.29 24.92
CA GLY A 209 32.40 2.34 25.88
C GLY A 209 32.33 3.77 25.32
N PHE A 210 31.83 3.96 24.09
CA PHE A 210 31.63 5.29 23.51
C PHE A 210 30.46 6.02 24.16
N ASP A 211 30.59 7.35 24.31
CA ASP A 211 29.46 8.22 24.63
C ASP A 211 28.57 8.37 23.39
N THR A 212 27.41 7.72 23.42
CA THR A 212 26.42 7.80 22.33
C THR A 212 25.31 8.81 22.58
N SER A 213 25.47 9.73 23.54
CA SER A 213 24.47 10.77 23.84
C SER A 213 24.13 11.66 22.63
N SER A 214 25.09 11.84 21.71
CA SER A 214 24.93 12.61 20.47
C SER A 214 24.31 11.83 19.31
N LEU A 215 24.19 10.50 19.42
CA LEU A 215 23.62 9.66 18.35
C LEU A 215 22.12 9.90 18.28
N GLN A 216 21.61 10.49 17.19
CA GLN A 216 20.18 10.77 17.04
C GLN A 216 19.74 10.66 15.58
N ILE A 217 18.46 10.35 15.38
CA ILE A 217 17.85 10.43 14.05
C ILE A 217 17.52 11.89 13.76
N VAL A 218 17.98 12.37 12.61
CA VAL A 218 17.83 13.76 12.21
C VAL A 218 16.77 13.87 11.13
N ASN A 219 15.55 14.29 11.52
CA ASN A 219 14.46 14.56 10.59
C ASN A 219 14.68 15.90 9.90
N ARG A 220 15.24 15.88 8.69
CA ARG A 220 15.36 17.07 7.84
C ARG A 220 14.34 16.98 6.72
N PRO A 221 13.30 17.83 6.69
CA PRO A 221 12.47 17.92 5.50
C PRO A 221 13.34 18.41 4.34
N PRO A 222 13.06 17.97 3.09
CA PRO A 222 13.81 18.40 1.92
C PRO A 222 13.81 19.92 1.73
N THR A 223 12.79 20.60 2.28
CA THR A 223 12.74 22.06 2.46
C THR A 223 11.97 22.38 3.75
N ARG A 224 12.55 23.13 4.68
CA ARG A 224 11.76 23.67 5.80
C ARG A 224 10.78 24.71 5.24
N SER A 225 9.50 24.64 5.60
CA SER A 225 8.53 25.71 5.30
C SER A 225 8.89 26.94 6.14
N LYS A 226 9.88 27.68 5.67
CA LYS A 226 10.30 28.93 6.27
C LYS A 226 9.31 30.03 5.87
N PRO A 227 9.12 31.06 6.71
CA PRO A 227 8.28 32.18 6.35
C PRO A 227 8.78 32.79 5.03
N ILE A 228 7.89 33.05 4.09
CA ILE A 228 8.26 33.56 2.74
C ILE A 228 8.97 34.92 2.77
N TYR A 229 8.82 35.66 3.88
CA TYR A 229 9.49 36.94 4.12
C TYR A 229 10.91 36.79 4.68
N MET A 230 11.35 35.56 4.99
CA MET A 230 12.70 35.28 5.46
C MET A 230 13.66 35.31 4.27
N LYS A 231 14.87 35.85 4.46
CA LYS A 231 15.93 35.79 3.45
C LYS A 231 16.56 34.39 3.40
N VAL A 232 17.14 34.02 2.26
CA VAL A 232 17.79 32.71 2.11
C VAL A 232 18.90 32.49 3.15
N TRP A 233 19.73 33.50 3.45
CA TRP A 233 20.77 33.35 4.47
C TRP A 233 20.15 33.14 5.87
N GLU A 234 19.03 33.79 6.18
CA GLU A 234 18.32 33.60 7.46
C GLU A 234 17.72 32.19 7.54
N ALA A 235 17.20 31.69 6.42
CA ALA A 235 16.70 30.33 6.29
C ALA A 235 17.82 29.30 6.48
N ARG A 236 18.96 29.47 5.79
CA ARG A 236 20.17 28.63 5.91
C ARG A 236 20.75 28.66 7.32
N LYS A 237 20.86 29.84 7.93
CA LYS A 237 21.27 30.02 9.33
C LYS A 237 20.33 29.27 10.29
N ALA A 238 19.02 29.41 10.10
CA ALA A 238 18.03 28.68 10.91
C ALA A 238 18.06 27.17 10.66
N ASP A 239 18.58 26.73 9.51
CA ASP A 239 18.76 25.32 9.12
C ASP A 239 20.11 24.73 9.51
N GLY A 240 21.00 25.54 10.10
CA GLY A 240 22.36 25.13 10.44
C GLY A 240 23.20 24.79 9.19
N LEU A 241 22.82 25.35 8.04
CA LEU A 241 23.57 25.26 6.80
C LEU A 241 24.61 26.39 6.74
N GLU A 242 25.65 26.19 5.95
CA GLU A 242 26.59 27.26 5.62
C GLU A 242 25.83 28.42 4.96
N TYR A 243 26.09 29.64 5.44
CA TYR A 243 25.40 30.85 5.03
C TYR A 243 26.39 32.00 4.90
N ASP A 244 26.14 32.88 3.94
CA ASP A 244 26.89 34.11 3.75
C ASP A 244 25.91 35.29 3.70
N PRO A 245 25.89 36.16 4.73
CA PRO A 245 25.06 37.36 4.74
C PRO A 245 25.47 38.39 3.69
N ASP A 246 26.66 38.32 3.10
CA ASP A 246 27.11 39.29 2.09
C ASP A 246 26.92 38.77 0.65
N ASP A 247 26.51 37.51 0.48
CA ASP A 247 26.19 36.91 -0.83
C ASP A 247 24.86 37.45 -1.37
N GLU A 248 24.92 38.14 -2.52
CA GLU A 248 23.75 38.69 -3.22
C GLU A 248 22.68 37.63 -3.53
N ARG A 249 23.07 36.37 -3.74
CA ARG A 249 22.11 35.27 -4.00
C ARG A 249 21.36 34.85 -2.74
N GLN A 250 21.98 35.01 -1.57
CA GLN A 250 21.37 34.67 -0.30
C GLN A 250 20.59 35.82 0.33
N GLN A 251 20.73 37.04 -0.21
CA GLN A 251 19.95 38.22 0.16
C GLN A 251 18.52 38.22 -0.40
N ALA A 252 18.23 37.38 -1.39
CA ALA A 252 16.89 37.19 -1.93
C ALA A 252 15.91 36.66 -0.86
N PHE A 253 14.65 37.06 -0.98
CA PHE A 253 13.58 36.53 -0.14
C PHE A 253 13.15 35.15 -0.62
N LEU A 254 12.73 34.28 0.31
CA LEU A 254 12.22 32.96 -0.08
C LEU A 254 10.98 33.02 -0.98
N SER A 255 10.18 34.08 -0.90
CA SER A 255 9.07 34.36 -1.83
C SER A 255 9.53 34.48 -3.30
N GLU A 256 10.75 34.98 -3.52
CA GLU A 256 11.32 35.24 -4.85
C GLU A 256 11.87 33.96 -5.52
N ILE A 257 12.01 32.88 -4.75
CA ILE A 257 12.60 31.60 -5.18
C ILE A 257 11.52 30.55 -5.53
N THR A 258 10.27 30.98 -5.62
CA THR A 258 9.15 30.10 -6.00
C THR A 258 9.33 29.48 -7.40
N LYS A 259 8.68 28.32 -7.59
CA LYS A 259 8.79 27.26 -8.62
C LYS A 259 9.20 27.61 -10.08
N TYR A 260 9.20 28.87 -10.48
CA TYR A 260 9.53 29.34 -11.83
C TYR A 260 10.95 29.90 -11.98
N ASN A 261 11.70 30.12 -10.88
CA ASN A 261 13.05 30.69 -10.89
C ASN A 261 14.08 29.88 -10.08
N ILE A 262 14.03 28.56 -10.16
CA ILE A 262 15.07 27.71 -9.55
C ILE A 262 16.35 27.83 -10.40
N ARG A 263 17.25 28.74 -10.00
CA ARG A 263 18.67 28.59 -10.29
C ARG A 263 19.26 27.85 -9.11
N SER A 264 19.83 26.66 -9.34
CA SER A 264 20.58 25.93 -8.33
C SER A 264 21.62 26.88 -7.71
N ILE A 265 21.50 27.09 -6.40
CA ILE A 265 22.54 27.71 -5.59
C ILE A 265 23.22 26.54 -4.90
N GLU A 266 24.36 26.11 -5.44
CA GLU A 266 25.32 25.26 -4.72
C GLU A 266 25.82 26.00 -3.47
#